data_AF-A0A3M7KLX2-F1
#
_entry.id   AF-A0A3M7KLX2-F1
#
_cell.length_a   1.000
_cell.length_b   1.000
_cell.length_c   1.000
_cell.angle_alpha   90.00
_cell.angle_beta   90.00
_cell.angle_gamma   90.00
#
_symmetry.space_group_name_H-M   'P 1'
#
loop_
_entity.id
_entity.type
_entity.pdbx_description
1 polymer ?
#
loop_
_entity_poly.entity_id
_entity_poly.type
_entity_poly.pdbx_seq_one_letter_code
_entity_poly.pdbx_strand_id
1 'polypeptide(L)'
;MKKFNKIYKLLLVLPLIFMVGCDDSDDIVEVLTQTTTTTVNTVFIETNATHDDSARYAGLGFSNTITVGSNNPVSSDLAVAFSVTKDGGAAVDGSDYTINNAVILESESFGTGDITFLELGRYEVRINSPSGEVNNKEIFVVAPSATISIEWDDSYYDYDHYLFVGNQDFDGEIIANTFGTTSFETFTASLPEGKTSIYIDDYWNDNASIPVILTVDFGGNVSTFDVIMDKDKWVLVIDAGLDEDGNPALTFTDLN
;
A
#
# COMPACT_ATOMS: atom_id res chain seq x y z
N MET A 1 -25.41 7.95 -72.30
CA MET A 1 -25.80 9.38 -72.24
C MET A 1 -26.34 9.68 -70.84
N LYS A 2 -25.83 10.75 -70.19
CA LYS A 2 -26.27 11.29 -68.88
C LYS A 2 -27.66 11.93 -68.98
N LYS A 3 -28.43 11.95 -67.88
CA LYS A 3 -28.85 13.18 -67.15
C LYS A 3 -29.73 12.91 -65.89
N PHE A 4 -29.10 13.07 -64.72
CA PHE A 4 -29.52 13.71 -63.45
C PHE A 4 -30.99 14.04 -63.11
N ASN A 5 -31.47 13.63 -61.93
CA ASN A 5 -31.57 14.43 -60.67
C ASN A 5 -32.36 13.62 -59.59
N LYS A 6 -31.73 13.10 -58.53
CA LYS A 6 -31.27 13.72 -57.26
C LYS A 6 -32.35 13.83 -56.17
N ILE A 7 -32.03 13.15 -55.05
CA ILE A 7 -32.28 13.54 -53.65
C ILE A 7 -33.70 13.33 -53.13
N TYR A 8 -33.95 12.12 -52.63
CA TYR A 8 -34.85 11.87 -51.49
C TYR A 8 -34.27 10.69 -50.71
N LYS A 9 -34.32 10.78 -49.37
CA LYS A 9 -33.83 9.80 -48.37
C LYS A 9 -32.43 10.03 -47.80
N LEU A 10 -32.15 11.27 -47.40
CA LEU A 10 -31.35 11.48 -46.20
C LEU A 10 -32.16 12.38 -45.26
N LEU A 11 -32.95 11.69 -44.43
CA LEU A 11 -33.91 12.23 -43.48
C LEU A 11 -33.20 12.41 -42.13
N LEU A 12 -32.11 13.19 -42.15
CA LEU A 12 -31.32 13.49 -40.97
C LEU A 12 -30.68 14.85 -41.19
N VAL A 13 -30.70 15.65 -40.14
CA VAL A 13 -30.24 17.04 -40.03
C VAL A 13 -31.33 18.08 -40.32
N LEU A 14 -32.01 18.51 -39.26
CA LEU A 14 -32.13 19.94 -38.94
C LEU A 14 -32.68 20.14 -37.50
N PRO A 15 -31.84 20.61 -36.55
CA PRO A 15 -32.27 21.33 -35.35
C PRO A 15 -32.24 22.85 -35.61
N LEU A 16 -33.19 23.64 -35.08
CA LEU A 16 -33.06 25.10 -34.80
C LEU A 16 -34.46 25.61 -34.35
N ILE A 17 -34.76 25.74 -33.04
CA ILE A 17 -34.43 26.84 -32.10
C ILE A 17 -35.35 28.09 -32.26
N PHE A 18 -36.22 28.25 -31.23
CA PHE A 18 -36.78 29.48 -30.60
C PHE A 18 -37.69 30.38 -31.48
N MET A 19 -38.74 31.08 -31.00
CA MET A 19 -38.87 31.89 -29.78
C MET A 19 -40.29 32.54 -29.68
N VAL A 20 -40.73 32.96 -28.47
CA VAL A 20 -41.81 33.93 -28.09
C VAL A 20 -43.28 33.47 -28.27
N GLY A 21 -44.26 33.62 -27.36
CA GLY A 21 -44.43 34.29 -26.05
C GLY A 21 -45.92 34.73 -25.89
N CYS A 22 -46.40 34.82 -24.63
CA CYS A 22 -47.74 35.26 -24.12
C CYS A 22 -48.93 34.28 -24.27
N ASP A 23 -49.81 34.08 -23.29
CA ASP A 23 -49.96 34.61 -21.91
C ASP A 23 -51.03 33.81 -21.15
N ASP A 24 -51.06 34.04 -19.83
CA ASP A 24 -52.17 33.92 -18.88
C ASP A 24 -52.46 32.58 -18.16
N SER A 25 -51.85 32.53 -16.98
CA SER A 25 -52.49 32.36 -15.66
C SER A 25 -53.06 31.01 -15.24
N ASP A 26 -52.62 30.62 -14.04
CA ASP A 26 -53.23 29.65 -13.11
C ASP A 26 -53.08 28.17 -13.45
N ASP A 27 -51.86 27.66 -13.19
CA ASP A 27 -51.64 26.45 -12.36
C ASP A 27 -50.15 26.07 -12.37
N ILE A 28 -49.32 26.86 -11.69
CA ILE A 28 -48.07 26.34 -11.11
C ILE A 28 -48.19 26.52 -9.60
N VAL A 29 -49.09 25.71 -9.03
CA VAL A 29 -48.98 25.31 -7.63
C VAL A 29 -47.66 24.54 -7.52
N GLU A 30 -46.63 25.27 -7.10
CA GLU A 30 -45.71 24.85 -6.05
C GLU A 30 -45.35 23.35 -6.06
N VAL A 31 -44.51 22.96 -7.01
CA VAL A 31 -43.50 21.91 -6.79
C VAL A 31 -42.15 22.44 -7.27
N LEU A 32 -41.77 23.61 -6.78
CA LEU A 32 -40.40 23.76 -6.31
C LEU A 32 -40.39 23.19 -4.88
N THR A 33 -40.47 21.87 -4.76
CA THR A 33 -39.61 21.26 -3.76
C THR A 33 -38.19 21.60 -4.21
N GLN A 34 -37.68 22.72 -3.70
CA GLN A 34 -36.33 22.73 -3.14
C GLN A 34 -36.24 21.51 -2.21
N THR A 35 -36.04 20.33 -2.78
CA THR A 35 -35.06 19.45 -2.19
C THR A 35 -33.75 20.21 -2.35
N THR A 36 -33.46 21.07 -1.38
CA THR A 36 -32.12 21.08 -0.82
C THR A 36 -31.88 19.66 -0.34
N THR A 37 -31.60 18.74 -1.25
CA THR A 37 -30.66 17.68 -0.92
C THR A 37 -29.40 18.47 -0.64
N THR A 38 -29.19 18.82 0.62
CA THR A 38 -27.83 19.01 1.12
C THR A 38 -27.12 17.76 0.65
N THR A 39 -26.31 17.88 -0.40
CA THR A 39 -25.42 16.82 -0.83
C THR A 39 -24.49 16.66 0.37
N VAL A 40 -24.79 15.71 1.24
CA VAL A 40 -23.95 15.44 2.40
C VAL A 40 -22.68 14.89 1.81
N ASN A 41 -21.59 15.64 1.94
CA ASN A 41 -20.27 15.15 1.57
C ASN A 41 -20.03 13.87 2.35
N THR A 42 -19.98 12.76 1.64
CA THR A 42 -19.73 11.45 2.22
C THR A 42 -18.24 11.22 2.11
N VAL A 43 -17.58 11.08 3.25
CA VAL A 43 -16.14 10.78 3.33
C VAL A 43 -15.97 9.29 3.54
N PHE A 44 -15.04 8.69 2.80
CA PHE A 44 -14.78 7.26 2.83
C PHE A 44 -13.28 7.00 2.70
N ILE A 45 -12.83 5.82 3.13
CA ILE A 45 -11.46 5.37 2.87
C ILE A 45 -11.40 4.85 1.42
N GLU A 46 -10.40 5.25 0.64
CA GLU A 46 -10.19 4.68 -0.68
C GLU A 46 -9.62 3.27 -0.52
N THR A 47 -10.48 2.27 -0.63
CA THR A 47 -10.10 0.86 -0.70
C THR A 47 -9.84 0.48 -2.16
N ASN A 48 -8.85 -0.37 -2.41
CA ASN A 48 -8.64 -0.88 -3.77
C ASN A 48 -9.89 -1.67 -4.17
N ALA A 49 -10.60 -1.20 -5.21
CA ALA A 49 -11.99 -1.54 -5.57
C ALA A 49 -12.26 -3.01 -5.95
N THR A 50 -11.30 -3.92 -5.74
CA THR A 50 -11.50 -5.36 -5.97
C THR A 50 -11.97 -6.10 -4.73
N HIS A 51 -11.70 -5.63 -3.51
CA HIS A 51 -12.18 -6.25 -2.27
C HIS A 51 -12.29 -5.20 -1.14
N ASP A 52 -13.51 -4.79 -0.79
CA ASP A 52 -13.79 -3.85 0.32
C ASP A 52 -13.36 -4.35 1.72
N ASP A 53 -12.80 -5.56 1.81
CA ASP A 53 -12.34 -6.22 3.04
C ASP A 53 -10.97 -6.92 2.89
N SER A 54 -10.24 -6.75 1.78
CA SER A 54 -8.91 -7.37 1.67
C SER A 54 -7.94 -6.68 2.61
N ALA A 55 -7.31 -7.46 3.48
CA ALA A 55 -6.24 -6.97 4.32
C ALA A 55 -5.00 -6.61 3.49
N ARG A 56 -4.21 -5.70 4.03
CA ARG A 56 -2.90 -5.31 3.53
C ARG A 56 -1.82 -5.85 4.45
N TYR A 57 -0.68 -6.19 3.89
CA TYR A 57 0.51 -6.47 4.67
C TYR A 57 1.04 -5.18 5.28
N ALA A 58 1.49 -5.22 6.52
CA ALA A 58 2.21 -4.10 7.13
C ALA A 58 3.47 -4.59 7.84
N GLY A 59 4.62 -4.02 7.48
CA GLY A 59 5.85 -4.20 8.24
C GLY A 59 5.78 -3.42 9.56
N LEU A 60 6.18 -4.07 10.66
CA LEU A 60 6.28 -3.41 11.97
C LEU A 60 7.22 -2.20 11.88
N GLY A 61 6.77 -1.03 12.32
CA GLY A 61 7.54 0.22 12.28
C GLY A 61 7.57 0.95 10.92
N PHE A 62 6.96 0.38 9.86
CA PHE A 62 6.82 1.08 8.58
C PHE A 62 5.53 1.91 8.53
N SER A 63 5.64 3.09 7.92
CA SER A 63 4.49 3.97 7.68
C SER A 63 3.66 3.44 6.51
N ASN A 64 2.34 3.38 6.72
CA ASN A 64 1.36 2.96 5.73
C ASN A 64 0.42 4.12 5.45
N THR A 65 0.31 4.51 4.18
CA THR A 65 -0.60 5.57 3.77
C THR A 65 -2.04 5.06 3.69
N ILE A 66 -2.95 5.83 4.28
CA ILE A 66 -4.39 5.70 4.20
C ILE A 66 -4.89 6.84 3.31
N THR A 67 -5.56 6.50 2.23
CA THR A 67 -6.18 7.51 1.34
C THR A 67 -7.64 7.65 1.68
N VAL A 68 -8.15 8.88 1.75
CA VAL A 68 -9.57 9.17 1.96
C VAL A 68 -10.12 9.98 0.80
N GLY A 69 -11.35 9.68 0.42
CA GLY A 69 -12.09 10.33 -0.64
C GLY A 69 -13.33 11.05 -0.12
N SER A 70 -13.77 12.06 -0.87
CA SER A 70 -15.08 12.69 -0.73
C SER A 70 -15.83 12.60 -2.05
N ASN A 71 -17.14 12.33 -1.98
CA ASN A 71 -17.99 12.24 -3.17
C ASN A 71 -18.13 13.56 -3.94
N ASN A 72 -17.77 14.69 -3.32
CA ASN A 72 -17.68 16.01 -3.96
C ASN A 72 -16.48 16.78 -3.39
N PRO A 73 -15.92 17.74 -4.15
CA PRO A 73 -14.93 18.68 -3.62
C PRO A 73 -15.41 19.35 -2.34
N VAL A 74 -14.54 19.43 -1.33
CA VAL A 74 -14.88 20.06 -0.05
C VAL A 74 -14.77 21.58 -0.15
N SER A 75 -15.69 22.30 0.49
CA SER A 75 -15.74 23.78 0.44
C SER A 75 -14.73 24.47 1.37
N SER A 76 -14.00 23.70 2.15
CA SER A 76 -12.95 24.11 3.09
C SER A 76 -12.14 22.88 3.47
N ASP A 77 -10.94 23.07 4.01
CA ASP A 77 -10.13 21.97 4.54
C ASP A 77 -10.95 21.11 5.51
N LEU A 78 -10.93 19.80 5.28
CA LEU A 78 -11.66 18.80 6.05
C LEU A 78 -10.67 17.84 6.71
N ALA A 79 -10.56 17.95 8.03
CA ALA A 79 -9.81 16.99 8.84
C ALA A 79 -10.63 15.71 9.00
N VAL A 80 -10.01 14.57 8.66
CA VAL A 80 -10.62 13.25 8.73
C VAL A 80 -9.88 12.45 9.79
N ALA A 81 -10.51 12.33 10.97
CA ALA A 81 -9.95 11.57 12.08
C ALA A 81 -10.22 10.07 11.89
N PHE A 82 -9.27 9.24 12.31
CA PHE A 82 -9.43 7.79 12.28
C PHE A 82 -9.71 7.20 13.66
N SER A 83 -10.30 6.01 13.67
CA SER A 83 -10.46 5.12 14.81
C SER A 83 -9.83 3.79 14.45
N VAL A 84 -9.08 3.20 15.39
CA VAL A 84 -8.29 2.00 15.14
C VAL A 84 -8.64 0.94 16.17
N THR A 85 -8.84 -0.28 15.68
CA THR A 85 -9.01 -1.47 16.51
C THR A 85 -7.88 -2.46 16.23
N LYS A 86 -7.51 -3.26 17.22
CA LYS A 86 -6.50 -4.31 17.15
C LYS A 86 -7.11 -5.59 17.67
N ASP A 87 -7.10 -6.64 16.85
CA ASP A 87 -7.61 -7.98 17.19
C ASP A 87 -9.05 -7.95 17.76
N GLY A 88 -9.88 -7.04 17.24
CA GLY A 88 -11.27 -6.84 17.66
C GLY A 88 -11.46 -5.97 18.92
N GLY A 89 -10.37 -5.53 19.57
CA GLY A 89 -10.38 -4.60 20.70
C GLY A 89 -9.98 -3.17 20.30
N ALA A 90 -10.13 -2.22 21.21
CA ALA A 90 -9.63 -0.85 20.98
C ALA A 90 -8.09 -0.85 20.96
N ALA A 91 -7.49 -0.28 19.92
CA ALA A 91 -6.04 -0.07 19.85
C ALA A 91 -5.65 1.22 20.56
N VAL A 92 -4.42 1.28 21.08
CA VAL A 92 -3.91 2.43 21.85
C VAL A 92 -2.86 3.20 21.04
N ASP A 93 -3.17 4.45 20.70
CA ASP A 93 -2.22 5.38 20.06
C ASP A 93 -0.99 5.62 20.95
N GLY A 94 0.20 5.61 20.35
CA GLY A 94 1.51 5.68 20.99
C GLY A 94 2.02 4.37 21.58
N SER A 95 1.20 3.30 21.60
CA SER A 95 1.61 1.97 22.10
C SER A 95 1.44 0.89 21.06
N ASP A 96 0.25 0.77 20.45
CA ASP A 96 -0.04 -0.23 19.41
C ASP A 96 0.26 0.31 18.01
N TYR A 97 0.12 1.62 17.82
CA TYR A 97 0.33 2.32 16.56
C TYR A 97 0.58 3.82 16.83
N THR A 98 1.04 4.56 15.82
CA THR A 98 0.95 6.02 15.76
C THR A 98 0.21 6.42 14.48
N ILE A 99 -0.53 7.54 14.51
CA ILE A 99 -1.31 7.97 13.34
C ILE A 99 -1.27 9.47 13.12
N ASN A 100 -1.11 9.85 11.86
CA ASN A 100 -1.37 11.18 11.35
C ASN A 100 -2.70 11.12 10.59
N ASN A 101 -3.71 11.80 11.14
CA ASN A 101 -5.04 11.89 10.52
C ASN A 101 -4.97 12.54 9.14
N ALA A 102 -5.91 12.20 8.27
CA ALA A 102 -5.95 12.74 6.93
C ALA A 102 -6.56 14.14 6.86
N VAL A 103 -6.19 14.89 5.81
CA VAL A 103 -6.80 16.18 5.48
C VAL A 103 -7.15 16.21 3.99
N ILE A 104 -8.41 16.51 3.67
CA ILE A 104 -8.84 16.85 2.31
C ILE A 104 -8.83 18.37 2.21
N LEU A 105 -7.99 18.93 1.34
CA LEU A 105 -7.87 20.38 1.18
C LEU A 105 -9.07 20.98 0.46
N GLU A 106 -9.33 22.28 0.66
CA GLU A 106 -10.37 23.01 -0.06
C GLU A 106 -10.29 22.77 -1.58
N SER A 107 -11.44 22.51 -2.20
CA SER A 107 -11.61 22.19 -3.63
C SER A 107 -10.99 20.87 -4.10
N GLU A 108 -10.34 20.11 -3.21
CA GLU A 108 -9.87 18.75 -3.50
C GLU A 108 -10.93 17.70 -3.16
N SER A 109 -10.78 16.52 -3.76
CA SER A 109 -11.65 15.36 -3.49
C SER A 109 -10.96 14.24 -2.71
N PHE A 110 -9.65 14.34 -2.52
CA PHE A 110 -8.83 13.32 -1.86
C PHE A 110 -7.91 13.93 -0.82
N GLY A 111 -7.60 13.12 0.18
CA GLY A 111 -6.62 13.43 1.23
C GLY A 111 -5.89 12.16 1.63
N THR A 112 -4.77 12.33 2.33
CA THR A 112 -3.97 11.20 2.83
C THR A 112 -3.65 11.42 4.30
N GLY A 113 -3.58 10.30 5.02
CA GLY A 113 -3.00 10.21 6.36
C GLY A 113 -2.06 9.01 6.40
N ASP A 114 -1.32 8.88 7.48
CA ASP A 114 -0.31 7.82 7.62
C ASP A 114 -0.44 7.15 8.97
N ILE A 115 -0.36 5.82 8.99
CA ILE A 115 -0.37 5.00 10.21
C ILE A 115 0.90 4.15 10.27
N THR A 116 1.54 4.11 11.43
CA THR A 116 2.69 3.22 11.70
C THR A 116 2.31 2.27 12.82
N PHE A 117 2.46 0.97 12.62
CA PHE A 117 2.17 -0.04 13.64
C PHE A 117 3.39 -0.33 14.51
N LEU A 118 3.19 -0.40 15.82
CA LEU A 118 4.25 -0.59 16.82
C LEU A 118 4.21 -1.98 17.46
N GLU A 119 3.12 -2.72 17.27
CA GLU A 119 2.92 -4.07 17.78
C GLU A 119 2.32 -4.99 16.71
N LEU A 120 2.53 -6.29 16.86
CA LEU A 120 1.91 -7.30 15.99
C LEU A 120 0.40 -7.36 16.21
N GLY A 121 -0.34 -7.72 15.17
CA GLY A 121 -1.77 -7.94 15.24
C GLY A 121 -2.49 -7.63 13.93
N ARG A 122 -3.81 -7.84 13.95
CA ARG A 122 -4.70 -7.43 12.87
C ARG A 122 -5.39 -6.12 13.25
N TYR A 123 -5.14 -5.08 12.48
CA TYR A 123 -5.65 -3.74 12.73
C TYR A 123 -6.77 -3.40 11.75
N GLU A 124 -7.87 -2.83 12.24
CA GLU A 124 -8.88 -2.21 11.39
C GLU A 124 -8.89 -0.70 11.63
N VAL A 125 -8.73 0.07 10.56
CA VAL A 125 -8.79 1.53 10.55
C VAL A 125 -10.11 1.96 9.92
N ARG A 126 -10.82 2.86 10.60
CA ARG A 126 -12.11 3.43 10.16
C ARG A 126 -12.08 4.93 10.34
N ILE A 127 -12.89 5.65 9.56
CA ILE A 127 -13.13 7.07 9.83
C ILE A 127 -13.94 7.20 11.13
N ASN A 128 -13.47 8.06 12.03
CA ASN A 128 -14.17 8.38 13.26
C ASN A 128 -15.38 9.27 12.94
N SER A 129 -16.59 8.78 13.23
CA SER A 129 -17.85 9.46 12.93
C SER A 129 -18.05 9.77 11.43
N PRO A 130 -18.23 8.74 10.58
CA PRO A 130 -18.41 8.95 9.14
C PRO A 130 -19.61 9.85 8.86
N SER A 131 -19.46 10.82 7.97
CA SER A 131 -20.58 11.61 7.47
C SER A 131 -21.35 10.79 6.43
N GLY A 132 -22.58 10.39 6.75
CA GLY A 132 -23.43 9.58 5.86
C GLY A 132 -23.41 8.08 6.16
N GLU A 133 -23.82 7.27 5.18
CA GLU A 133 -24.03 5.82 5.35
C GLU A 133 -22.79 4.95 5.06
N VAL A 134 -21.65 5.54 4.69
CA VAL A 134 -20.44 4.76 4.34
C VAL A 134 -19.63 4.44 5.60
N ASN A 135 -19.60 3.17 5.97
CA ASN A 135 -18.81 2.63 7.08
C ASN A 135 -17.82 1.59 6.58
N ASN A 136 -16.93 2.01 5.68
CA ASN A 136 -15.86 1.16 5.20
C ASN A 136 -14.63 1.24 6.11
N LYS A 137 -13.73 0.28 5.93
CA LYS A 137 -12.53 0.12 6.74
C LYS A 137 -11.35 -0.24 5.85
N GLU A 138 -10.17 0.04 6.35
CA GLU A 138 -8.94 -0.55 5.85
C GLU A 138 -8.40 -1.53 6.89
N ILE A 139 -7.92 -2.69 6.44
CA ILE A 139 -7.42 -3.73 7.32
C ILE A 139 -5.94 -3.93 7.06
N PHE A 140 -5.15 -3.97 8.13
CA PHE A 140 -3.72 -4.25 8.09
C PHE A 140 -3.42 -5.49 8.92
N VAL A 141 -2.54 -6.35 8.43
CA VAL A 141 -1.99 -7.46 9.20
C VAL A 141 -0.50 -7.20 9.38
N VAL A 142 -0.11 -6.96 10.63
CA VAL A 142 1.26 -6.58 10.97
C VAL A 142 2.12 -7.83 11.08
N ALA A 143 3.14 -7.88 10.24
CA ALA A 143 4.03 -9.01 10.10
C ALA A 143 5.11 -9.04 11.19
N PRO A 144 5.57 -10.22 11.62
CA PRO A 144 6.76 -10.34 12.45
C PRO A 144 8.00 -9.85 11.69
N SER A 145 9.07 -9.52 12.41
CA SER A 145 10.38 -9.30 11.80
C SER A 145 10.96 -10.61 11.27
N ALA A 146 11.80 -10.53 10.25
CA ALA A 146 12.62 -11.63 9.77
C ALA A 146 13.99 -11.60 10.47
N THR A 147 14.45 -12.75 10.94
CA THR A 147 15.84 -12.95 11.33
C THR A 147 16.58 -13.58 10.16
N ILE A 148 17.64 -12.90 9.71
CA ILE A 148 18.44 -13.33 8.56
C ILE A 148 19.83 -13.60 9.07
N SER A 149 20.42 -14.72 8.67
CA SER A 149 21.78 -15.09 9.04
C SER A 149 22.53 -15.73 7.89
N ILE A 150 23.83 -15.55 7.87
CA ILE A 150 24.76 -16.27 7.00
C ILE A 150 25.78 -17.00 7.85
N GLU A 151 26.17 -18.20 7.44
CA GLU A 151 27.22 -18.99 8.11
C GLU A 151 28.15 -19.64 7.09
N TRP A 152 29.42 -19.75 7.46
CA TRP A 152 30.45 -20.41 6.67
C TRP A 152 31.49 -21.12 7.56
N ASP A 153 32.25 -22.05 6.97
CA ASP A 153 33.13 -22.93 7.73
C ASP A 153 34.46 -22.28 8.14
N ASP A 154 35.06 -21.48 7.26
CA ASP A 154 36.41 -20.94 7.44
C ASP A 154 36.39 -19.46 7.85
N SER A 155 36.69 -19.21 9.11
CA SER A 155 36.75 -17.85 9.70
C SER A 155 37.90 -16.98 9.17
N TYR A 156 38.72 -17.48 8.25
CA TYR A 156 39.65 -16.62 7.49
C TYR A 156 38.90 -15.66 6.56
N TYR A 157 37.78 -16.11 5.98
CA TYR A 157 36.93 -15.30 5.11
C TYR A 157 35.96 -14.46 5.93
N ASP A 158 35.54 -13.34 5.34
CA ASP A 158 34.67 -12.36 5.98
C ASP A 158 33.63 -11.85 4.98
N TYR A 159 32.36 -12.02 5.34
CA TYR A 159 31.23 -11.67 4.49
C TYR A 159 30.26 -10.83 5.28
N ASP A 160 30.02 -9.62 4.81
CA ASP A 160 28.98 -8.74 5.34
C ASP A 160 27.73 -8.91 4.49
N HIS A 161 26.55 -8.96 5.11
CA HIS A 161 25.30 -8.92 4.36
C HIS A 161 24.46 -7.70 4.65
N TYR A 162 23.72 -7.27 3.64
CA TYR A 162 22.91 -6.06 3.63
C TYR A 162 21.51 -6.41 3.15
N LEU A 163 20.52 -5.77 3.77
CA LEU A 163 19.12 -5.86 3.37
C LEU A 163 18.66 -4.53 2.82
N PHE A 164 18.39 -4.51 1.52
CA PHE A 164 17.92 -3.34 0.79
C PHE A 164 16.41 -3.42 0.56
N VAL A 165 15.71 -2.31 0.69
CA VAL A 165 14.36 -2.15 0.17
C VAL A 165 14.43 -2.04 -1.35
N GLY A 166 13.60 -2.81 -2.05
CA GLY A 166 13.56 -2.88 -3.50
C GLY A 166 14.09 -4.20 -4.07
N ASN A 167 14.06 -4.30 -5.40
CA ASN A 167 14.53 -5.46 -6.16
C ASN A 167 15.93 -5.20 -6.72
N GLN A 168 16.95 -5.68 -6.01
CA GLN A 168 18.37 -5.48 -6.35
C GLN A 168 18.70 -3.99 -6.56
N ASP A 169 18.25 -3.17 -5.63
CA ASP A 169 18.29 -1.71 -5.73
C ASP A 169 19.33 -1.13 -4.76
N PHE A 170 20.50 -0.77 -5.29
CA PHE A 170 21.54 -0.11 -4.50
C PHE A 170 21.19 1.33 -4.12
N ASP A 171 20.24 1.96 -4.80
CA ASP A 171 19.72 3.27 -4.42
C ASP A 171 18.58 3.14 -3.38
N GLY A 172 18.18 1.90 -3.05
CA GLY A 172 17.19 1.57 -2.03
C GLY A 172 17.69 1.81 -0.61
N GLU A 173 16.74 1.90 0.33
CA GLU A 173 17.06 2.04 1.75
C GLU A 173 17.67 0.76 2.31
N ILE A 174 18.81 0.87 3.00
CA ILE A 174 19.38 -0.23 3.78
C ILE A 174 18.68 -0.26 5.14
N ILE A 175 17.91 -1.31 5.39
CA ILE A 175 17.10 -1.45 6.61
C ILE A 175 17.77 -2.33 7.66
N ALA A 176 18.78 -3.11 7.27
CA ALA A 176 19.68 -3.81 8.17
C ALA A 176 20.95 -4.23 7.44
N ASN A 177 22.02 -4.42 8.22
CA ASN A 177 23.27 -4.97 7.73
C ASN A 177 24.11 -5.50 8.90
N THR A 178 25.16 -6.22 8.58
CA THR A 178 26.20 -6.69 9.50
C THR A 178 27.57 -6.11 9.12
N PHE A 179 28.51 -6.18 10.05
CA PHE A 179 29.91 -5.72 9.95
C PHE A 179 30.79 -6.54 10.90
N GLY A 180 30.56 -7.86 10.95
CA GLY A 180 31.25 -8.75 11.86
C GLY A 180 32.64 -9.10 11.33
N THR A 181 33.26 -10.09 11.99
CA THR A 181 34.52 -10.72 11.54
C THR A 181 34.51 -12.21 11.89
N THR A 182 33.31 -12.76 12.09
CA THR A 182 33.07 -14.12 12.55
C THR A 182 32.40 -14.90 11.45
N SER A 183 32.61 -16.22 11.40
CA SER A 183 32.05 -17.08 10.37
C SER A 183 30.54 -17.35 10.47
N PHE A 184 29.84 -16.40 11.09
CA PHE A 184 28.42 -16.34 11.31
C PHE A 184 28.04 -14.87 11.51
N GLU A 185 27.06 -14.41 10.76
CA GLU A 185 26.48 -13.07 10.91
C GLU A 185 24.98 -13.14 10.92
N THR A 186 24.34 -12.21 11.65
CA THR A 186 22.88 -12.15 11.73
C THR A 186 22.37 -10.76 12.06
N PHE A 187 21.22 -10.43 11.50
CA PHE A 187 20.40 -9.31 11.94
C PHE A 187 18.93 -9.73 12.03
N THR A 188 18.13 -8.91 12.70
CA THR A 188 16.66 -9.02 12.69
C THR A 188 16.08 -7.70 12.21
N ALA A 189 15.21 -7.76 11.20
CA ALA A 189 14.63 -6.58 10.58
C ALA A 189 13.15 -6.82 10.23
N SER A 190 12.34 -5.80 10.40
CA SER A 190 10.99 -5.77 9.82
C SER A 190 11.09 -5.57 8.31
N LEU A 191 10.22 -6.22 7.56
CA LEU A 191 10.17 -6.08 6.09
C LEU A 191 8.96 -5.22 5.70
N PRO A 192 9.11 -4.21 4.83
CA PRO A 192 7.97 -3.49 4.25
C PRO A 192 7.19 -4.39 3.28
N GLU A 193 5.98 -3.97 2.90
CA GLU A 193 5.24 -4.62 1.82
C GLU A 193 6.04 -4.57 0.50
N GLY A 194 6.04 -5.67 -0.24
CA GLY A 194 6.74 -5.80 -1.51
C GLY A 194 8.18 -6.29 -1.34
N LYS A 195 9.07 -5.84 -2.23
CA LYS A 195 10.38 -6.45 -2.41
C LYS A 195 11.43 -5.86 -1.50
N THR A 196 12.22 -6.73 -0.90
CA THR A 196 13.54 -6.45 -0.33
C THR A 196 14.55 -7.42 -0.93
N SER A 197 15.83 -7.06 -0.92
CA SER A 197 16.89 -7.87 -1.53
C SER A 197 18.10 -7.97 -0.61
N ILE A 198 18.70 -9.17 -0.57
CA ILE A 198 19.92 -9.43 0.18
C ILE A 198 21.11 -9.33 -0.76
N TYR A 199 22.07 -8.51 -0.37
CA TYR A 199 23.39 -8.43 -0.96
C TYR A 199 24.42 -8.97 0.04
N ILE A 200 25.37 -9.76 -0.43
CA ILE A 200 26.52 -10.20 0.37
C ILE A 200 27.77 -9.59 -0.26
N ASP A 201 28.59 -8.96 0.57
CA ASP A 201 29.85 -8.31 0.26
C ASP A 201 31.01 -9.20 0.72
N ASP A 202 31.97 -9.47 -0.15
CA ASP A 202 33.24 -10.11 0.21
C ASP A 202 34.21 -9.05 0.68
N TYR A 203 34.30 -8.87 1.99
CA TYR A 203 35.06 -7.78 2.61
C TYR A 203 36.53 -7.79 2.20
N TRP A 204 37.12 -8.96 2.03
CA TRP A 204 38.51 -9.12 1.59
C TRP A 204 38.67 -9.08 0.07
N ASN A 205 37.56 -9.21 -0.67
CA ASN A 205 37.50 -9.31 -2.13
C ASN A 205 38.47 -10.37 -2.66
N ASP A 206 38.55 -11.49 -1.94
CA ASP A 206 39.44 -12.60 -2.28
C ASP A 206 38.78 -13.61 -3.23
N ASN A 207 37.46 -13.50 -3.43
CA ASN A 207 36.67 -14.24 -4.39
C ASN A 207 36.84 -15.76 -4.23
N ALA A 208 36.89 -16.21 -2.98
CA ALA A 208 37.32 -17.56 -2.61
C ALA A 208 36.44 -18.71 -3.13
N SER A 209 35.23 -18.42 -3.62
CA SER A 209 34.26 -19.41 -4.12
C SER A 209 33.89 -20.44 -3.05
N ILE A 210 33.66 -19.99 -1.81
CA ILE A 210 33.34 -20.87 -0.69
C ILE A 210 31.83 -20.97 -0.45
N PRO A 211 31.35 -22.10 0.09
CA PRO A 211 29.94 -22.24 0.45
C PRO A 211 29.59 -21.40 1.67
N VAL A 212 28.45 -20.72 1.59
CA VAL A 212 27.79 -19.95 2.64
C VAL A 212 26.34 -20.42 2.72
N ILE A 213 25.84 -20.69 3.92
CA ILE A 213 24.44 -21.01 4.15
C ILE A 213 23.71 -19.74 4.57
N LEU A 214 22.76 -19.29 3.76
CA LEU A 214 21.87 -18.18 4.08
C LEU A 214 20.57 -18.74 4.68
N THR A 215 20.19 -18.25 5.86
CA THR A 215 18.95 -18.63 6.55
C THR A 215 18.05 -17.40 6.73
N VAL A 216 16.76 -17.58 6.47
CA VAL A 216 15.70 -16.60 6.74
C VAL A 216 14.67 -17.27 7.65
N ASP A 217 14.53 -16.78 8.88
CA ASP A 217 13.46 -17.15 9.81
C ASP A 217 12.43 -16.03 9.86
N PHE A 218 11.19 -16.34 9.48
CA PHE A 218 10.06 -15.42 9.52
C PHE A 218 8.94 -15.99 10.38
N GLY A 219 8.84 -15.50 11.62
CA GLY A 219 7.83 -15.95 12.57
C GLY A 219 7.94 -17.45 12.93
N GLY A 220 9.15 -18.03 12.88
CA GLY A 220 9.41 -19.45 13.12
C GLY A 220 9.39 -20.31 11.85
N ASN A 221 9.07 -19.73 10.69
CA ASN A 221 9.18 -20.41 9.40
C ASN A 221 10.57 -20.19 8.82
N VAL A 222 11.38 -21.24 8.85
CA VAL A 222 12.80 -21.19 8.45
C VAL A 222 12.97 -21.64 7.00
N SER A 223 13.63 -20.82 6.20
CA SER A 223 14.07 -21.12 4.84
C SER A 223 15.60 -21.02 4.74
N THR A 224 16.22 -21.95 4.03
CA THR A 224 17.69 -22.03 3.88
C THR A 224 18.08 -22.06 2.41
N PHE A 225 19.17 -21.36 2.06
CA PHE A 225 19.68 -21.23 0.70
C PHE A 225 21.18 -21.47 0.69
N ASP A 226 21.65 -22.29 -0.26
CA ASP A 226 23.07 -22.54 -0.47
C ASP A 226 23.63 -21.47 -1.42
N VAL A 227 24.59 -20.69 -0.92
CA VAL A 227 25.24 -19.60 -1.66
C VAL A 227 26.71 -19.97 -1.88
N ILE A 228 27.22 -19.78 -3.09
CA ILE A 228 28.68 -19.85 -3.33
C ILE A 228 29.22 -18.44 -3.38
N MET A 229 30.02 -18.01 -2.40
CA MET A 229 30.60 -16.67 -2.39
C MET A 229 31.87 -16.61 -3.23
N ASP A 230 31.70 -16.22 -4.49
CA ASP A 230 32.74 -16.04 -5.50
C ASP A 230 33.03 -14.57 -5.85
N LYS A 231 32.22 -13.66 -5.31
CA LYS A 231 32.27 -12.20 -5.43
C LYS A 231 31.14 -11.58 -4.62
N ASP A 232 31.17 -10.27 -4.47
CA ASP A 232 30.04 -9.50 -3.98
C ASP A 232 28.85 -9.65 -4.95
N LYS A 233 27.66 -9.96 -4.42
CA LYS A 233 26.47 -10.16 -5.24
C LYS A 233 25.15 -10.10 -4.47
N TRP A 234 24.10 -9.82 -5.22
CA TRP A 234 22.74 -10.12 -4.80
C TRP A 234 22.53 -11.63 -4.76
N VAL A 235 21.96 -12.12 -3.67
CA VAL A 235 21.78 -13.57 -3.44
C VAL A 235 20.32 -13.98 -3.32
N LEU A 236 19.44 -13.06 -2.89
CA LEU A 236 18.04 -13.37 -2.63
C LEU A 236 17.18 -12.13 -2.82
N VAL A 237 16.03 -12.27 -3.47
CA VAL A 237 14.93 -11.31 -3.40
C VAL A 237 13.82 -11.91 -2.53
N ILE A 238 13.36 -11.14 -1.56
CA ILE A 238 12.25 -11.46 -0.67
C ILE A 238 11.07 -10.58 -1.05
N ASP A 239 9.94 -11.17 -1.40
CA ASP A 239 8.68 -10.46 -1.65
C ASP A 239 7.75 -10.72 -0.46
N ALA A 240 7.54 -9.68 0.35
CA ALA A 240 6.73 -9.73 1.57
C ALA A 240 5.30 -9.27 1.28
N GLY A 241 4.32 -10.10 1.66
CA GLY A 241 2.91 -9.82 1.40
C GLY A 241 2.01 -10.73 2.22
N LEU A 242 0.74 -10.81 1.82
CA LEU A 242 -0.21 -11.76 2.39
C LEU A 242 -0.36 -12.98 1.49
N ASP A 243 -0.48 -14.16 2.10
CA ASP A 243 -0.86 -15.39 1.40
C ASP A 243 -2.37 -15.42 1.06
N GLU A 244 -2.83 -16.52 0.43
CA GLU A 244 -4.23 -16.70 0.05
C GLU A 244 -5.20 -16.72 1.26
N ASP A 245 -4.68 -17.05 2.45
CA ASP A 245 -5.44 -17.08 3.70
C ASP A 245 -5.39 -15.73 4.45
N GLY A 246 -4.65 -14.74 3.92
CA GLY A 246 -4.50 -13.41 4.50
C GLY A 246 -3.48 -13.33 5.64
N ASN A 247 -2.59 -14.31 5.76
CA ASN A 247 -1.48 -14.30 6.73
C ASN A 247 -0.22 -13.69 6.11
N PRO A 248 0.65 -13.03 6.90
CA PRO A 248 1.94 -12.59 6.42
C PRO A 248 2.78 -13.76 5.91
N ALA A 249 3.31 -13.62 4.71
CA ALA A 249 4.14 -14.63 4.07
C ALA A 249 5.26 -13.99 3.26
N LEU A 250 6.34 -14.74 3.07
CA LEU A 250 7.47 -14.36 2.25
C LEU A 250 7.53 -15.29 1.04
N THR A 251 7.72 -14.71 -0.14
CA THR A 251 8.08 -15.44 -1.36
C THR A 251 9.54 -15.13 -1.69
N PHE A 252 10.29 -16.15 -2.07
CA PHE A 252 11.71 -16.04 -2.32
C PHE A 252 12.04 -16.24 -3.80
N THR A 253 12.92 -15.40 -4.33
CA THR A 253 13.60 -15.62 -5.61
C THR A 253 15.09 -15.75 -5.34
N ASP A 254 15.60 -16.97 -5.44
CA ASP A 254 17.04 -17.25 -5.36
C ASP A 254 17.75 -16.70 -6.60
N LEU A 255 18.90 -16.06 -6.39
CA LEU A 255 19.70 -15.42 -7.43
C LEU A 255 21.03 -16.13 -7.70
N ASN A 256 21.29 -17.26 -7.01
CA ASN A 256 22.50 -18.06 -7.16
C ASN A 256 22.52 -18.92 -8.43
#